data_AF-A0A5B6TS98-F1
#
_entry.id   AF-A0A5B6TS98-F1
#
_cell.length_a   1.000
_cell.length_b   1.000
_cell.length_c   1.000
_cell.angle_alpha   90.00
_cell.angle_beta   90.00
_cell.angle_gamma   90.00
#
_symmetry.space_group_name_H-M   'P 1'
#
loop_
_entity.id
_entity.type
_entity.pdbx_description
1 polymer ?
#
loop_
_entity_poly.entity_id
_entity_poly.type
_entity_poly.pdbx_seq_one_letter_code
_entity_poly.pdbx_strand_id
1 'polypeptide(L)'
;MKRIKIDSVEPGDILFTARPGTSKAVRIATHGIVSHAMICVQHGSFIDSTMDGVQARNLQRELFRDDEKVFHFRLKEPVTQEVLSSVIDYARAEIGARYSLPEAGRSVPAARSMRKPRTKRQFCSRLVARVYKKAGIDLVPDADYCSPEVLRLSPLLVEVPVETETVPPQEVKWSKARRNPVKATHKAQNAVLAAARSVDPDVESLNDIYPLLVNRPDADPVIAAALRSSGYLDVWRMEIGLHPWRYDQSLIEQMTGSQEDLREYCIGTVREAYSGGVRFAVNLVQLYALNSKHPRESLRLQIELYQTLVQNDQRRREVAYTWLAEHYPDDLKRYMEQVEPHSAYWYSIVDRVEPHLAALSRHAVEAEGGTNVCSSCGDEPTLDYRLVNGAETMPGVPSLRLCDDCIRNRRGMGNVLVRFLAAS
;
A
#
# COMPACT_ATOMS: atom_id res chain seq x y z
N MET A 1 -2.54 12.88 25.04
CA MET A 1 -2.35 12.53 23.61
C MET A 1 -2.68 11.06 23.48
N LYS A 2 -3.38 10.70 22.41
CA LYS A 2 -3.77 9.32 22.11
C LYS A 2 -3.39 8.95 20.68
N ARG A 3 -3.32 7.66 20.41
CA ARG A 3 -3.23 7.12 19.04
C ARG A 3 -4.23 5.99 18.86
N ILE A 4 -4.53 5.67 17.60
CA ILE A 4 -5.41 4.56 17.25
C ILE A 4 -4.59 3.28 17.29
N LYS A 5 -5.12 2.21 17.88
CA LYS A 5 -4.49 0.89 17.84
C LYS A 5 -4.61 0.33 16.43
N ILE A 6 -3.48 -0.05 15.84
CA ILE A 6 -3.42 -0.50 14.45
C ILE A 6 -4.16 -1.82 14.20
N ASP A 7 -4.33 -2.66 15.23
CA ASP A 7 -5.08 -3.91 15.13
C ASP A 7 -6.60 -3.72 15.08
N SER A 8 -7.08 -2.51 15.40
CA SER A 8 -8.51 -2.18 15.30
C SER A 8 -8.94 -1.75 13.91
N VAL A 9 -8.03 -1.72 12.93
CA VAL A 9 -8.29 -1.26 11.55
C VAL A 9 -7.79 -2.25 10.50
N GLU A 10 -8.53 -2.36 9.41
CA GLU A 10 -8.25 -3.24 8.28
C GLU A 10 -8.10 -2.42 6.99
N PRO A 11 -7.37 -2.92 5.98
CA PRO A 11 -7.32 -2.29 4.67
C PRO A 11 -8.73 -2.09 4.09
N GLY A 12 -9.00 -0.89 3.55
CA GLY A 12 -10.34 -0.50 3.11
C GLY A 12 -11.24 0.06 4.21
N ASP A 13 -10.75 0.21 5.45
CA ASP A 13 -11.47 0.99 6.45
C ASP A 13 -11.30 2.50 6.22
N ILE A 14 -12.30 3.26 6.62
CA ILE A 14 -12.33 4.72 6.53
C ILE A 14 -12.34 5.31 7.94
N LEU A 15 -11.37 6.15 8.24
CA LEU A 15 -11.37 6.93 9.48
C LEU A 15 -11.81 8.36 9.19
N PHE A 16 -12.74 8.85 10.01
CA PHE A 16 -13.14 10.24 10.02
C PHE A 16 -12.67 10.92 11.29
N THR A 17 -12.22 12.16 11.16
CA THR A 17 -11.70 12.90 12.32
C THR A 17 -12.31 14.29 12.46
N ALA A 18 -12.39 14.75 13.72
CA ALA A 18 -12.87 16.06 14.09
C ALA A 18 -11.83 16.74 15.00
N ARG A 19 -10.96 17.55 14.40
CA ARG A 19 -9.97 18.34 15.15
C ARG A 19 -10.57 19.64 15.72
N PRO A 20 -10.06 20.17 16.84
CA PRO A 20 -10.31 21.55 17.24
C PRO A 20 -9.70 22.54 16.21
N GLY A 21 -10.35 23.69 15.96
CA GLY A 21 -9.80 24.76 15.10
C GLY A 21 -10.32 24.76 13.65
N THR A 22 -9.44 24.63 12.66
CA THR A 22 -9.77 24.66 11.21
C THR A 22 -10.87 23.67 10.83
N SER A 23 -10.92 22.54 11.52
CA SER A 23 -11.94 21.52 11.41
C SER A 23 -13.33 21.97 11.91
N LYS A 24 -13.43 22.99 12.77
CA LYS A 24 -14.71 23.62 13.17
C LYS A 24 -15.37 24.34 12.01
N ALA A 25 -14.61 25.06 11.18
CA ALA A 25 -15.15 25.75 10.01
C ALA A 25 -15.72 24.76 8.98
N VAL A 26 -14.99 23.66 8.73
CA VAL A 26 -15.48 22.58 7.86
C VAL A 26 -16.77 21.98 8.41
N ARG A 27 -16.79 21.55 9.68
CA ARG A 27 -17.97 20.98 10.32
C ARG A 27 -19.20 21.89 10.26
N ILE A 28 -19.01 23.19 10.52
CA ILE A 28 -20.09 24.17 10.42
C ILE A 28 -20.57 24.27 8.96
N ALA A 29 -19.64 24.43 8.01
CA ALA A 29 -19.99 24.59 6.60
C ALA A 29 -20.65 23.33 6.00
N THR A 30 -20.33 22.15 6.53
CA THR A 30 -20.91 20.88 6.08
C THR A 30 -22.08 20.41 6.91
N HIS A 31 -22.48 21.17 7.94
CA HIS A 31 -23.45 20.76 8.97
C HIS A 31 -23.16 19.37 9.55
N GLY A 32 -21.88 19.06 9.79
CA GLY A 32 -21.41 17.73 10.16
C GLY A 32 -20.61 17.68 11.45
N ILE A 33 -20.37 16.47 11.93
CA ILE A 33 -19.55 16.20 13.12
C ILE A 33 -18.11 15.82 12.77
N VAL A 34 -17.82 15.57 11.49
CA VAL A 34 -16.46 15.25 10.99
C VAL A 34 -15.95 16.29 9.99
N SER A 35 -14.64 16.33 9.81
CA SER A 35 -13.96 17.34 8.97
C SER A 35 -12.91 16.79 8.02
N HIS A 36 -12.52 15.54 8.20
CA HIS A 36 -11.46 14.91 7.45
C HIS A 36 -11.76 13.44 7.29
N ALA A 37 -11.31 12.86 6.19
CA ALA A 37 -11.46 11.45 5.86
C ALA A 37 -10.11 10.90 5.39
N MET A 38 -9.79 9.68 5.80
CA MET A 38 -8.61 8.94 5.39
C MET A 38 -8.96 7.47 5.19
N ILE A 39 -8.28 6.80 4.26
CA ILE A 39 -8.51 5.40 3.93
C ILE A 39 -7.32 4.55 4.38
N CYS A 40 -7.59 3.42 5.03
CA CYS A 40 -6.60 2.41 5.37
C CYS A 40 -6.19 1.65 4.10
N VAL A 41 -4.88 1.58 3.82
CA VAL A 41 -4.36 0.95 2.59
C VAL A 41 -3.43 -0.23 2.87
N GLN A 42 -3.10 -0.43 4.13
CA GLN A 42 -2.30 -1.53 4.66
C GLN A 42 -2.37 -1.44 6.19
N HIS A 43 -2.11 -2.52 6.91
CA HIS A 43 -1.98 -2.52 8.36
C HIS A 43 -1.13 -1.33 8.89
N GLY A 44 -1.77 -0.45 9.65
CA GLY A 44 -1.16 0.77 10.20
C GLY A 44 -0.82 1.88 9.20
N SER A 45 -1.15 1.75 7.91
CA SER A 45 -0.88 2.72 6.85
C SER A 45 -2.15 3.31 6.24
N PHE A 46 -2.22 4.63 6.19
CA PHE A 46 -3.39 5.37 5.69
C PHE A 46 -2.99 6.31 4.57
N ILE A 47 -3.93 6.66 3.70
CA ILE A 47 -3.77 7.72 2.72
C ILE A 47 -4.84 8.77 2.95
N ASP A 48 -4.42 10.03 2.95
CA ASP A 48 -5.31 11.18 2.99
C ASP A 48 -4.86 12.28 2.03
N SER A 49 -5.68 13.32 1.91
CA SER A 49 -5.36 14.52 1.14
C SER A 49 -5.42 15.74 2.05
N THR A 50 -4.28 16.38 2.26
CA THR A 50 -4.12 17.62 3.04
C THR A 50 -3.46 18.69 2.19
N MET A 51 -3.17 19.88 2.74
CA MET A 51 -2.44 20.94 2.04
C MET A 51 -1.08 20.50 1.47
N ASP A 52 -0.48 19.43 1.99
CA ASP A 52 0.77 18.84 1.49
C ASP A 52 0.57 17.90 0.28
N GLY A 53 -0.67 17.82 -0.23
CA GLY A 53 -1.11 16.90 -1.26
C GLY A 53 -1.65 15.59 -0.70
N VAL A 54 -1.86 14.61 -1.58
CA VAL A 54 -2.17 13.23 -1.18
C VAL A 54 -0.92 12.54 -0.68
N GLN A 55 -0.96 12.00 0.54
CA GLN A 55 0.20 11.44 1.22
C GLN A 55 -0.15 10.15 1.98
N ALA A 56 0.82 9.25 2.09
CA ALA A 56 0.72 8.08 2.97
C ALA A 56 1.15 8.43 4.40
N ARG A 57 0.43 7.94 5.40
CA ARG A 57 0.65 8.17 6.84
C ARG A 57 0.74 6.84 7.57
N ASN A 58 1.33 6.87 8.78
CA ASN A 58 1.39 5.72 9.65
C ASN A 58 0.66 6.04 10.97
N LEU A 59 -0.37 5.26 11.32
CA LEU A 59 -1.20 5.51 12.49
C LEU A 59 -0.43 5.50 13.81
N GLN A 60 0.60 4.64 13.94
CA GLN A 60 1.41 4.59 15.16
C GLN A 60 2.18 5.89 15.40
N ARG A 61 2.41 6.69 14.34
CA ARG A 61 3.09 7.99 14.37
C ARG A 61 2.11 9.17 14.39
N GLU A 62 0.83 8.94 14.11
CA GLU A 62 -0.20 9.97 14.13
C GLU A 62 -0.80 10.08 15.53
N LEU A 63 -0.52 11.20 16.19
CA LEU A 63 -1.00 11.48 17.53
C LEU A 63 -2.19 12.44 17.48
N PHE A 64 -3.25 12.07 18.18
CA PHE A 64 -4.46 12.85 18.36
C PHE A 64 -4.45 13.49 19.74
N ARG A 65 -5.03 14.69 19.87
CA ARG A 65 -5.33 15.24 21.20
C ARG A 65 -6.45 14.43 21.85
N ASP A 66 -6.54 14.51 23.17
CA ASP A 66 -7.50 13.68 23.90
C ASP A 66 -8.96 14.07 23.60
N ASP A 67 -9.18 15.36 23.29
CA ASP A 67 -10.46 15.94 22.86
C ASP A 67 -10.77 15.75 21.36
N GLU A 68 -9.82 15.26 20.55
CA GLU A 68 -10.07 14.93 19.15
C GLU A 68 -10.96 13.69 19.04
N LYS A 69 -12.03 13.78 18.25
CA LYS A 69 -12.89 12.62 17.97
C LYS A 69 -12.42 11.93 16.69
N VAL A 70 -12.39 10.60 16.78
CA VAL A 70 -12.12 9.69 15.66
C VAL A 70 -13.32 8.77 15.55
N PHE A 71 -13.77 8.55 14.32
CA PHE A 71 -14.84 7.62 14.00
C PHE A 71 -14.32 6.64 12.96
N HIS A 72 -14.67 5.37 13.12
CA HIS A 72 -14.16 4.27 12.30
C HIS A 72 -15.31 3.62 11.55
N PHE A 73 -15.17 3.52 10.22
CA PHE A 73 -16.21 2.99 9.34
C PHE A 73 -15.64 1.93 8.41
N ARG A 74 -16.46 0.92 8.15
CA ARG A 74 -16.19 -0.17 7.20
C ARG A 74 -17.34 -0.30 6.22
N LEU A 75 -17.08 -0.88 5.04
CA LEU A 75 -18.16 -1.33 4.16
C LEU A 75 -19.06 -2.32 4.91
N LYS A 76 -20.37 -2.11 4.81
CA LYS A 76 -21.36 -2.97 5.43
C LYS A 76 -21.33 -4.37 4.84
N GLU A 77 -21.26 -4.45 3.52
CA GLU A 77 -21.10 -5.71 2.80
C GLU A 77 -19.62 -5.91 2.45
N PRO A 78 -19.00 -7.05 2.82
CA PRO A 78 -17.62 -7.32 2.46
C PRO A 78 -17.48 -7.42 0.94
N VAL A 79 -16.35 -6.95 0.43
CA VAL A 79 -15.99 -7.04 -0.99
C VAL A 79 -14.92 -8.11 -1.19
N THR A 80 -14.78 -8.58 -2.43
CA THR A 80 -13.72 -9.52 -2.76
C THR A 80 -12.34 -8.85 -2.62
N GLN A 81 -11.30 -9.66 -2.45
CA GLN A 81 -9.95 -9.18 -2.25
C GLN A 81 -9.41 -8.44 -3.48
N GLU A 82 -9.88 -8.79 -4.68
CA GLU A 82 -9.53 -8.12 -5.93
C GLU A 82 -10.14 -6.71 -6.00
N VAL A 83 -11.40 -6.56 -5.59
CA VAL A 83 -12.07 -5.26 -5.51
C VAL A 83 -11.39 -4.37 -4.47
N LEU A 84 -11.10 -4.93 -3.28
CA LEU A 84 -10.38 -4.21 -2.23
C LEU A 84 -8.99 -3.77 -2.69
N SER A 85 -8.24 -4.67 -3.34
CA SER A 85 -6.92 -4.36 -3.92
C SER A 85 -7.01 -3.21 -4.93
N SER A 86 -8.07 -3.19 -5.74
CA SER A 86 -8.30 -2.10 -6.69
C SER A 86 -8.52 -0.76 -5.99
N VAL A 87 -9.35 -0.72 -4.93
CA VAL A 87 -9.55 0.50 -4.10
C VAL A 87 -8.22 1.01 -3.56
N ILE A 88 -7.42 0.12 -2.99
CA ILE A 88 -6.13 0.42 -2.37
C ILE A 88 -5.13 0.94 -3.42
N ASP A 89 -5.06 0.30 -4.59
CA ASP A 89 -4.17 0.69 -5.66
C ASP A 89 -4.55 2.05 -6.25
N TYR A 90 -5.84 2.35 -6.39
CA TYR A 90 -6.29 3.68 -6.77
C TYR A 90 -5.91 4.72 -5.73
N ALA A 91 -6.01 4.43 -4.43
CA ALA A 91 -5.57 5.36 -3.39
C ALA A 91 -4.06 5.65 -3.47
N ARG A 92 -3.24 4.61 -3.71
CA ARG A 92 -1.78 4.74 -3.88
C ARG A 92 -1.41 5.52 -5.14
N ALA A 93 -2.14 5.33 -6.23
CA ALA A 93 -1.91 6.03 -7.50
C ALA A 93 -2.12 7.56 -7.43
N GLU A 94 -2.87 8.03 -6.43
CA GLU A 94 -3.13 9.45 -6.21
C GLU A 94 -2.02 10.14 -5.38
N ILE A 95 -1.04 9.40 -4.82
CA ILE A 95 0.05 9.98 -4.02
C ILE A 95 0.75 11.10 -4.80
N GLY A 96 0.82 12.27 -4.16
CA GLY A 96 1.38 13.49 -4.74
C GLY A 96 0.36 14.48 -5.29
N ALA A 97 -0.86 14.03 -5.62
CA ALA A 97 -1.91 14.89 -6.18
C ALA A 97 -2.15 16.12 -5.31
N ARG A 98 -2.16 17.32 -5.92
CA ARG A 98 -2.29 18.56 -5.15
C ARG A 98 -3.66 18.67 -4.50
N TYR A 99 -3.70 19.35 -3.37
CA TYR A 99 -4.95 19.68 -2.70
C TYR A 99 -5.66 20.86 -3.37
N SER A 100 -6.98 20.80 -3.48
CA SER A 100 -7.80 21.88 -4.04
C SER A 100 -8.73 22.48 -2.99
N LEU A 101 -8.27 23.56 -2.33
CA LEU A 101 -9.11 24.38 -1.45
C LEU A 101 -10.37 24.93 -2.17
N PRO A 102 -10.27 25.48 -3.40
CA PRO A 102 -11.45 26.03 -4.08
C PRO A 102 -12.51 24.96 -4.37
N GLU A 103 -12.10 23.73 -4.71
CA GLU A 103 -13.04 22.65 -4.98
C GLU A 103 -13.58 22.01 -3.70
N ALA A 104 -12.77 21.91 -2.64
CA ALA A 104 -13.25 21.51 -1.32
C ALA A 104 -14.32 22.47 -0.79
N GLY A 105 -14.14 23.78 -0.97
CA GLY A 105 -15.17 24.77 -0.62
C GLY A 105 -16.47 24.60 -1.41
N ARG A 106 -16.44 23.97 -2.60
CA ARG A 106 -17.62 23.71 -3.44
C ARG A 106 -18.33 22.39 -3.10
N SER A 107 -17.78 21.58 -2.19
CA SER A 107 -18.42 20.33 -1.73
C SER A 107 -19.41 20.57 -0.58
N VAL A 108 -19.52 21.80 -0.08
CA VAL A 108 -20.45 22.15 1.00
C VAL A 108 -21.86 22.40 0.46
N PRO A 109 -22.94 22.15 1.24
CA PRO A 109 -24.32 22.34 0.79
C PRO A 109 -24.61 23.75 0.25
N ALA A 110 -24.01 24.79 0.83
CA ALA A 110 -24.18 26.18 0.40
C ALA A 110 -23.63 26.47 -1.02
N ALA A 111 -22.79 25.60 -1.59
CA ALA A 111 -22.18 25.77 -2.89
C ALA A 111 -22.83 24.94 -4.02
N ARG A 112 -24.02 24.37 -3.79
CA ARG A 112 -24.73 23.50 -4.75
C ARG A 112 -24.94 24.11 -6.14
N SER A 113 -25.15 25.42 -6.22
CA SER A 113 -25.37 26.16 -7.48
C SER A 113 -24.09 26.59 -8.20
N MET A 114 -22.92 26.37 -7.60
CA MET A 114 -21.65 26.78 -8.20
C MET A 114 -21.15 25.80 -9.27
N ARG A 115 -20.41 26.31 -10.25
CA ARG A 115 -19.71 25.47 -11.22
C ARG A 115 -18.69 24.58 -10.51
N LYS A 116 -18.74 23.29 -10.83
CA LYS A 116 -17.95 22.22 -10.23
C LYS A 116 -16.93 21.64 -11.23
N PRO A 117 -15.73 22.25 -11.39
CA PRO A 117 -14.70 21.70 -12.27
C PRO A 117 -14.24 20.33 -11.77
N ARG A 118 -14.01 19.35 -12.66
CA ARG A 118 -13.58 18.00 -12.27
C ARG A 118 -12.11 17.82 -12.58
N THR A 119 -11.25 18.42 -11.74
CA THR A 119 -9.80 18.33 -11.92
C THR A 119 -9.24 17.04 -11.30
N LYS A 120 -7.99 16.71 -11.63
CA LYS A 120 -7.22 15.63 -11.00
C LYS A 120 -6.81 15.96 -9.55
N ARG A 121 -6.95 17.21 -9.11
CA ARG A 121 -6.63 17.60 -7.72
C ARG A 121 -7.61 16.98 -6.73
N GLN A 122 -7.15 16.82 -5.50
CA GLN A 122 -7.85 16.06 -4.48
C GLN A 122 -8.21 16.94 -3.28
N PHE A 123 -9.16 16.44 -2.50
CA PHE A 123 -9.36 16.80 -1.09
C PHE A 123 -9.84 15.54 -0.36
N CYS A 124 -9.80 15.55 0.97
CA CYS A 124 -9.89 14.32 1.76
C CYS A 124 -11.09 13.42 1.41
N SER A 125 -12.31 13.96 1.39
CA SER A 125 -13.51 13.18 1.06
C SER A 125 -13.62 12.79 -0.41
N ARG A 126 -13.18 13.65 -1.34
CA ARG A 126 -13.11 13.32 -2.78
C ARG A 126 -12.16 12.17 -3.04
N LEU A 127 -10.99 12.17 -2.40
CA LEU A 127 -10.02 11.09 -2.55
C LEU A 127 -10.69 9.76 -2.21
N VAL A 128 -11.28 9.66 -1.02
CA VAL A 128 -11.94 8.43 -0.56
C VAL A 128 -13.10 8.07 -1.50
N ALA A 129 -14.00 9.00 -1.82
CA ALA A 129 -15.13 8.70 -2.70
C ALA A 129 -14.70 8.23 -4.11
N ARG A 130 -13.66 8.85 -4.69
CA ARG A 130 -13.14 8.48 -6.02
C ARG A 130 -12.52 7.09 -6.02
N VAL A 131 -11.76 6.71 -5.00
CA VAL A 131 -11.06 5.41 -5.00
C VAL A 131 -12.05 4.24 -4.93
N TYR A 132 -13.13 4.37 -4.16
CA TYR A 132 -14.22 3.39 -4.18
C TYR A 132 -14.99 3.41 -5.50
N LYS A 133 -15.29 4.60 -6.04
CA LYS A 133 -15.99 4.72 -7.33
C LYS A 133 -15.22 4.06 -8.47
N LYS A 134 -13.89 4.24 -8.52
CA LYS A 134 -13.04 3.59 -9.53
C LYS A 134 -13.03 2.05 -9.40
N ALA A 135 -13.34 1.51 -8.22
CA ALA A 135 -13.54 0.08 -7.99
C ALA A 135 -15.01 -0.36 -8.14
N GLY A 136 -15.89 0.49 -8.65
CA GLY A 136 -17.31 0.17 -8.88
C GLY A 136 -18.22 0.35 -7.67
N ILE A 137 -17.75 1.01 -6.60
CA ILE A 137 -18.51 1.23 -5.35
C ILE A 137 -18.83 2.71 -5.20
N ASP A 138 -20.07 3.09 -5.50
CA ASP A 138 -20.55 4.46 -5.32
C ASP A 138 -20.96 4.72 -3.85
N LEU A 139 -19.98 5.06 -3.00
CA LEU A 139 -20.26 5.45 -1.60
C LEU A 139 -21.19 6.67 -1.49
N VAL A 140 -21.14 7.55 -2.49
CA VAL A 140 -21.94 8.78 -2.59
C VAL A 140 -22.30 9.02 -4.06
N PRO A 141 -23.41 9.75 -4.36
CA PRO A 141 -23.82 10.00 -5.74
C PRO A 141 -22.80 10.78 -6.58
N ASP A 142 -22.07 11.72 -5.98
CA ASP A 142 -21.03 12.53 -6.65
C ASP A 142 -19.69 12.41 -5.92
N ALA A 143 -18.84 11.50 -6.41
CA ALA A 143 -17.51 11.26 -5.86
C ALA A 143 -16.54 12.45 -6.03
N ASP A 144 -16.83 13.39 -6.93
CA ASP A 144 -16.00 14.59 -7.10
C ASP A 144 -16.32 15.68 -6.08
N TYR A 145 -17.53 15.63 -5.49
CA TYR A 145 -18.07 16.70 -4.65
C TYR A 145 -18.94 16.16 -3.53
N CYS A 146 -18.29 15.61 -2.50
CA CYS A 146 -18.92 15.24 -1.24
C CYS A 146 -18.14 15.82 -0.05
N SER A 147 -18.85 16.20 1.02
CA SER A 147 -18.18 16.52 2.28
C SER A 147 -17.80 15.24 3.04
N PRO A 148 -16.87 15.31 4.02
CA PRO A 148 -16.62 14.19 4.91
C PRO A 148 -17.88 13.69 5.62
N GLU A 149 -18.80 14.59 5.98
CA GLU A 149 -20.08 14.21 6.61
C GLU A 149 -20.99 13.43 5.67
N VAL A 150 -21.14 13.88 4.41
CA VAL A 150 -21.95 13.17 3.41
C VAL A 150 -21.39 11.77 3.17
N LEU A 151 -20.07 11.63 3.13
CA LEU A 151 -19.41 10.34 2.98
C LEU A 151 -19.63 9.44 4.20
N ARG A 152 -19.52 9.98 5.42
CA ARG A 152 -19.75 9.26 6.68
C ARG A 152 -21.18 8.72 6.79
N LEU A 153 -22.15 9.45 6.24
CA LEU A 153 -23.56 9.06 6.22
C LEU A 153 -23.92 8.13 5.04
N SER A 154 -22.93 7.60 4.31
CA SER A 154 -23.18 6.64 3.25
C SER A 154 -23.94 5.42 3.78
N PRO A 155 -25.02 4.96 3.13
CA PRO A 155 -25.76 3.76 3.54
C PRO A 155 -24.95 2.47 3.34
N LEU A 156 -23.83 2.54 2.62
CA LEU A 156 -22.92 1.42 2.40
C LEU A 156 -21.89 1.25 3.52
N LEU A 157 -21.82 2.21 4.46
CA LEU A 157 -20.86 2.18 5.56
C LEU A 157 -21.55 1.87 6.89
N VAL A 158 -20.86 1.13 7.74
CA VAL A 158 -21.25 0.88 9.13
C VAL A 158 -20.15 1.40 10.05
N GLU A 159 -20.55 2.06 11.14
CA GLU A 159 -19.62 2.47 12.19
C GLU A 159 -19.20 1.25 13.00
N VAL A 160 -17.89 1.09 13.17
CA VAL A 160 -17.26 0.00 13.93
C VAL A 160 -16.45 0.60 15.09
N PRO A 161 -16.24 -0.14 16.20
CA PRO A 161 -15.46 0.37 17.32
C PRO A 161 -14.06 0.82 16.88
N VAL A 162 -13.62 1.96 17.42
CA VAL A 162 -12.23 2.41 17.29
C VAL A 162 -11.55 2.26 18.63
N GLU A 163 -10.44 1.51 18.65
CA GLU A 163 -9.62 1.42 19.85
C GLU A 163 -8.54 2.49 19.82
N THR A 164 -8.39 3.19 20.94
CA THR A 164 -7.32 4.16 21.14
C THR A 164 -6.54 3.82 22.38
N GLU A 165 -5.25 4.14 22.36
CA GLU A 165 -4.38 4.04 23.53
C GLU A 165 -3.75 5.39 23.87
N THR A 166 -3.52 5.59 25.16
CA THR A 166 -2.85 6.79 25.67
C THR A 166 -1.36 6.69 25.40
N VAL A 167 -0.78 7.71 24.76
CA VAL A 167 0.65 7.73 24.46
C VAL A 167 1.38 8.46 25.60
N PRO A 168 2.33 7.81 26.30
CA PRO A 168 3.06 8.41 27.41
C PRO A 168 3.83 9.68 26.97
N PRO A 169 3.93 10.73 27.81
CA PRO A 169 4.66 11.94 27.46
C PRO A 169 6.13 11.73 27.08
N GLN A 170 6.76 10.69 27.64
CA GLN A 170 8.15 10.31 27.31
C GLN A 170 8.26 9.82 25.87
N GLU A 171 7.33 8.98 25.41
CA GLU A 171 7.27 8.51 24.02
C GLU A 171 7.01 9.67 23.05
N VAL A 172 6.12 10.60 23.40
CA VAL A 172 5.87 11.80 22.59
C VAL A 172 7.13 12.63 22.42
N LYS A 173 7.91 12.83 23.48
CA LYS A 173 9.21 13.56 23.43
C LYS A 173 10.22 12.80 22.57
N TRP A 174 10.35 11.50 22.79
CA TRP A 174 11.26 10.64 22.04
C TRP A 174 10.94 10.62 20.54
N SER A 175 9.67 10.51 20.18
CA SER A 175 9.19 10.53 18.79
C SER A 175 9.49 11.85 18.09
N LYS A 176 9.37 12.98 18.79
CA LYS A 176 9.69 14.32 18.26
C LYS A 176 11.19 14.56 18.06
N ALA A 177 12.03 13.94 18.89
CA ALA A 177 13.49 14.09 18.82
C ALA A 177 14.12 13.30 17.66
N ARG A 178 13.43 12.27 17.16
CA ARG A 178 13.92 11.42 16.08
C ARG A 178 13.51 11.92 14.70
N ARG A 179 14.36 11.64 13.71
CA ARG A 179 14.03 11.88 12.31
C ARG A 179 12.85 10.99 11.92
N ASN A 180 11.79 11.59 11.36
CA ASN A 180 10.60 10.87 10.97
C ASN A 180 10.72 10.42 9.49
N PRO A 181 10.79 9.10 9.21
CA PRO A 181 10.91 8.60 7.83
C PRO A 181 9.71 8.98 6.97
N VAL A 182 8.48 9.00 7.53
CA VAL A 182 7.26 9.40 6.78
C VAL A 182 7.38 10.85 6.30
N LYS A 183 7.84 11.76 7.16
CA LYS A 183 8.07 13.16 6.77
C LYS A 183 9.18 13.30 5.73
N ALA A 184 10.22 12.47 5.82
CA ALA A 184 11.29 12.44 4.83
C ALA A 184 10.77 11.97 3.46
N THR A 185 9.91 10.94 3.43
CA THR A 185 9.22 10.47 2.23
C THR A 185 8.39 11.59 1.60
N HIS A 186 7.53 12.28 2.38
CA HIS A 186 6.70 13.38 1.87
C HIS A 186 7.54 14.49 1.26
N LYS A 187 8.62 14.90 1.95
CA LYS A 187 9.52 15.93 1.45
C LYS A 187 10.18 15.52 0.13
N ALA A 188 10.68 14.28 0.05
CA ALA A 188 11.34 13.78 -1.15
C ALA A 188 10.36 13.69 -2.33
N GLN A 189 9.17 13.13 -2.11
CA GLN A 189 8.10 13.05 -3.12
C GLN A 189 7.70 14.43 -3.63
N ASN A 190 7.46 15.39 -2.73
CA ASN A 190 7.07 16.73 -3.11
C ASN A 190 8.18 17.50 -3.84
N ALA A 191 9.46 17.22 -3.54
CA ALA A 191 10.58 17.80 -4.29
C ALA A 191 10.64 17.25 -5.72
N VAL A 192 10.46 15.95 -5.92
CA VAL A 192 10.39 15.34 -7.27
C VAL A 192 9.20 15.89 -8.05
N LEU A 193 8.02 15.97 -7.42
CA LEU A 193 6.82 16.52 -8.06
C LEU A 193 6.96 18.02 -8.39
N ALA A 194 7.64 18.80 -7.55
CA ALA A 194 7.92 20.21 -7.85
C ALA A 194 8.80 20.35 -9.10
N ALA A 195 9.81 19.49 -9.26
CA ALA A 195 10.65 19.45 -10.46
C ALA A 195 9.88 18.96 -11.70
N ALA A 196 9.02 17.95 -11.57
CA ALA A 196 8.17 17.54 -12.68
C ALA A 196 7.21 18.67 -13.10
N ARG A 197 6.63 19.38 -12.14
CA ARG A 197 5.70 20.50 -12.37
C ARG A 197 6.34 21.75 -12.95
N SER A 198 7.65 21.93 -12.83
CA SER A 198 8.35 23.03 -13.50
C SER A 198 8.50 22.79 -14.99
N VAL A 199 8.41 21.54 -15.44
CA VAL A 199 8.44 21.15 -16.85
C VAL A 199 7.03 20.98 -17.42
N ASP A 200 6.13 20.38 -16.63
CA ASP A 200 4.72 20.18 -16.99
C ASP A 200 3.79 20.51 -15.79
N PRO A 201 3.13 21.69 -15.80
CA PRO A 201 2.26 22.13 -14.72
C PRO A 201 1.05 21.23 -14.43
N ASP A 202 0.69 20.33 -15.35
CA ASP A 202 -0.47 19.43 -15.24
C ASP A 202 -0.15 18.13 -14.50
N VAL A 203 1.12 17.89 -14.15
CA VAL A 203 1.52 16.79 -13.26
C VAL A 203 0.87 16.96 -11.89
N GLU A 204 -0.01 16.03 -11.53
CA GLU A 204 -0.64 15.99 -10.21
C GLU A 204 -0.01 14.92 -9.34
N SER A 205 0.08 13.66 -9.76
CA SER A 205 0.62 12.56 -8.94
C SER A 205 1.97 12.04 -9.42
N LEU A 206 2.62 11.19 -8.62
CA LEU A 206 3.86 10.52 -9.04
C LEU A 206 3.66 9.66 -10.29
N ASN A 207 2.46 9.10 -10.47
CA ASN A 207 2.14 8.30 -11.65
C ASN A 207 2.03 9.12 -12.94
N ASP A 208 1.78 10.43 -12.87
CA ASP A 208 1.80 11.32 -14.05
C ASP A 208 3.25 11.53 -14.58
N ILE A 209 4.28 11.19 -13.80
CA ILE A 209 5.69 11.32 -14.23
C ILE A 209 6.03 10.31 -15.34
N TYR A 210 5.44 9.11 -15.33
CA TYR A 210 5.72 8.11 -16.36
C TYR A 210 5.27 8.53 -17.76
N PRO A 211 4.00 8.94 -18.00
CA PRO A 211 3.61 9.45 -19.31
C PRO A 211 4.37 10.73 -19.68
N LEU A 212 4.76 11.58 -18.71
CA LEU A 212 5.62 12.72 -18.97
C LEU A 212 6.98 12.28 -19.55
N LEU A 213 7.67 11.31 -18.94
CA LEU A 213 8.97 10.81 -19.40
C LEU A 213 8.90 10.14 -20.79
N VAL A 214 7.76 9.52 -21.11
CA VAL A 214 7.50 8.94 -22.44
C VAL A 214 7.33 10.05 -23.48
N ASN A 215 6.47 11.04 -23.19
CA ASN A 215 6.06 12.06 -24.16
C ASN A 215 7.04 13.24 -24.27
N ARG A 216 7.84 13.50 -23.23
CA ARG A 216 8.76 14.63 -23.12
C ARG A 216 10.14 14.14 -22.66
N PRO A 217 10.95 13.60 -23.60
CA PRO A 217 12.30 13.13 -23.28
C PRO A 217 13.19 14.24 -22.68
N ASP A 218 12.92 15.52 -23.01
CA ASP A 218 13.59 16.70 -22.47
C ASP A 218 13.34 16.92 -20.96
N ALA A 219 12.27 16.33 -20.40
CA ALA A 219 12.00 16.37 -18.97
C ALA A 219 12.93 15.45 -18.16
N ASP A 220 13.52 14.42 -18.79
CA ASP A 220 14.27 13.36 -18.10
C ASP A 220 15.45 13.88 -17.27
N PRO A 221 16.32 14.77 -17.76
CA PRO A 221 17.44 15.28 -16.96
C PRO A 221 16.98 16.02 -15.70
N VAL A 222 15.88 16.79 -15.79
CA VAL A 222 15.31 17.54 -14.66
C VAL A 222 14.77 16.58 -13.60
N ILE A 223 14.03 15.56 -14.02
CA ILE A 223 13.44 14.56 -13.13
C ILE A 223 14.54 13.69 -12.51
N ALA A 224 15.52 13.24 -13.29
CA ALA A 224 16.64 12.43 -12.83
C ALA A 224 17.50 13.18 -11.79
N ALA A 225 17.75 14.47 -12.01
CA ALA A 225 18.44 15.32 -11.04
C ALA A 225 17.63 15.45 -9.73
N ALA A 226 16.31 15.64 -9.83
CA ALA A 226 15.44 15.74 -8.66
C ALA A 226 15.34 14.42 -7.88
N LEU A 227 15.30 13.27 -8.56
CA LEU A 227 15.32 11.95 -7.92
C LEU A 227 16.58 11.77 -7.05
N ARG A 228 17.74 12.18 -7.57
CA ARG A 228 19.01 12.13 -6.84
C ARG A 228 19.10 13.12 -5.68
N SER A 229 18.75 14.39 -5.92
CA SER A 229 19.00 15.44 -4.93
C SER A 229 17.95 15.49 -3.81
N SER A 230 16.73 14.99 -4.05
CA SER A 230 15.63 15.02 -3.08
C SER A 230 15.77 14.00 -1.94
N GLY A 231 16.64 13.01 -2.11
CA GLY A 231 16.74 11.84 -1.22
C GLY A 231 15.67 10.77 -1.50
N TYR A 232 14.84 10.91 -2.54
CA TYR A 232 13.78 9.96 -2.89
C TYR A 232 14.31 8.53 -3.04
N LEU A 233 15.49 8.37 -3.65
CA LEU A 233 16.14 7.08 -3.89
C LEU A 233 16.72 6.44 -2.60
N ASP A 234 16.81 7.19 -1.51
CA ASP A 234 17.54 6.77 -0.30
C ASP A 234 16.69 6.74 0.97
N VAL A 235 15.43 7.20 0.94
CA VAL A 235 14.58 7.25 2.15
C VAL A 235 14.44 5.89 2.83
N TRP A 236 14.41 4.80 2.05
CA TRP A 236 14.34 3.44 2.57
C TRP A 236 15.48 3.09 3.52
N ARG A 237 16.68 3.67 3.33
CA ARG A 237 17.86 3.42 4.18
C ARG A 237 17.62 3.86 5.62
N MET A 238 16.77 4.85 5.84
CA MET A 238 16.43 5.31 7.19
C MET A 238 15.75 4.22 8.01
N GLU A 239 14.84 3.46 7.41
CA GLU A 239 14.12 2.39 8.09
C GLU A 239 15.07 1.25 8.46
N ILE A 240 15.94 0.84 7.53
CA ILE A 240 16.94 -0.20 7.79
C ILE A 240 17.93 0.25 8.87
N GLY A 241 18.40 1.50 8.82
CA GLY A 241 19.32 2.02 9.83
C GLY A 241 18.69 2.12 11.23
N LEU A 242 17.39 2.42 11.32
CA LEU A 242 16.67 2.50 12.60
C LEU A 242 16.29 1.13 13.17
N HIS A 243 16.02 0.17 12.29
CA HIS A 243 15.52 -1.15 12.66
C HIS A 243 16.23 -2.27 11.86
N PRO A 244 17.56 -2.41 12.01
CA PRO A 244 18.32 -3.38 11.21
C PRO A 244 17.92 -4.83 11.50
N TRP A 245 17.49 -5.11 12.73
CA TRP A 245 16.96 -6.42 13.16
C TRP A 245 15.76 -6.90 12.33
N ARG A 246 15.01 -5.98 11.71
CA ARG A 246 13.89 -6.36 10.83
C ARG A 246 14.35 -7.04 9.54
N TYR A 247 15.62 -6.93 9.20
CA TYR A 247 16.20 -7.41 7.96
C TYR A 247 17.35 -8.39 8.20
N ASP A 248 17.67 -8.75 9.44
CA ASP A 248 18.80 -9.62 9.74
C ASP A 248 18.42 -10.64 10.81
N GLN A 249 18.52 -11.93 10.45
CA GLN A 249 18.12 -13.03 11.32
C GLN A 249 18.93 -13.04 12.61
N SER A 250 20.24 -12.82 12.54
CA SER A 250 21.08 -12.85 13.73
C SER A 250 20.78 -11.69 14.67
N LEU A 251 20.42 -10.52 14.12
CA LEU A 251 20.08 -9.36 14.94
C LEU A 251 18.71 -9.49 15.61
N ILE A 252 17.70 -10.09 14.97
CA ILE A 252 16.40 -10.30 15.62
C ILE A 252 16.51 -11.31 16.78
N GLU A 253 17.31 -12.38 16.64
CA GLU A 253 17.53 -13.34 17.72
C GLU A 253 18.23 -12.72 18.95
N GLN A 254 19.04 -11.68 18.74
CA GLN A 254 19.74 -10.97 19.82
C GLN A 254 18.85 -9.94 20.52
N MET A 255 17.62 -9.72 20.05
CA MET A 255 16.72 -8.73 20.66
C MET A 255 16.24 -9.22 22.04
N THR A 256 16.73 -8.57 23.09
CA THR A 256 16.32 -8.83 24.48
C THR A 256 15.12 -7.98 24.92
N GLY A 257 14.42 -7.35 23.98
CA GLY A 257 13.25 -6.50 24.24
C GLY A 257 12.00 -7.30 24.63
N SER A 258 10.85 -6.63 24.67
CA SER A 258 9.54 -7.28 24.84
C SER A 258 9.35 -8.35 23.76
N GLN A 259 9.33 -9.61 24.16
CA GLN A 259 9.07 -10.74 23.25
C GLN A 259 7.67 -10.64 22.64
N GLU A 260 6.71 -10.06 23.37
CA GLU A 260 5.36 -9.82 22.87
C GLU A 260 5.36 -8.80 21.73
N ASP A 261 6.05 -7.67 21.86
CA ASP A 261 6.15 -6.66 20.80
C ASP A 261 6.84 -7.21 19.53
N LEU A 262 7.86 -8.07 19.71
CA LEU A 262 8.53 -8.76 18.60
C LEU A 262 7.58 -9.73 17.90
N ARG A 263 6.85 -10.53 18.69
CA ARG A 263 5.84 -11.46 18.19
C ARG A 263 4.74 -10.74 17.42
N GLU A 264 4.17 -9.67 17.97
CA GLU A 264 3.17 -8.84 17.29
C GLU A 264 3.70 -8.25 15.98
N TYR A 265 4.93 -7.72 15.99
CA TYR A 265 5.57 -7.21 14.78
C TYR A 265 5.73 -8.29 13.70
N CYS A 266 6.20 -9.48 14.08
CA CYS A 266 6.40 -10.58 13.15
C CYS A 266 5.06 -11.07 12.58
N ILE A 267 4.04 -11.24 13.43
CA ILE A 267 2.68 -11.61 13.02
C ILE A 267 2.12 -10.58 12.03
N GLY A 268 2.22 -9.29 12.34
CA GLY A 268 1.77 -8.22 11.46
C GLY A 268 2.52 -8.20 10.11
N THR A 269 3.79 -8.60 10.11
CA THR A 269 4.60 -8.66 8.88
C THR A 269 4.22 -9.86 7.98
N VAL A 270 3.90 -11.02 8.55
CA VAL A 270 3.53 -12.23 7.76
C VAL A 270 2.06 -12.25 7.32
N ARG A 271 1.18 -11.52 8.03
CA ARG A 271 -0.26 -11.43 7.71
C ARG A 271 -0.56 -10.71 6.39
N GLU A 272 0.34 -9.84 5.95
CA GLU A 272 0.25 -9.14 4.67
C GLU A 272 1.49 -9.41 3.81
N ALA A 273 2.03 -10.64 3.89
CA ALA A 273 3.27 -11.02 3.24
C ALA A 273 3.28 -10.73 1.73
N TYR A 274 2.14 -10.92 1.06
CA TYR A 274 2.01 -10.73 -0.38
C TYR A 274 1.15 -9.52 -0.71
N SER A 275 0.01 -9.36 -0.05
CA SER A 275 -0.91 -8.21 -0.23
C SER A 275 -0.24 -6.86 0.05
N GLY A 276 0.62 -6.79 1.07
CA GLY A 276 1.34 -5.57 1.44
C GLY A 276 2.46 -5.21 0.47
N GLY A 277 3.24 -6.20 0.05
CA GLY A 277 4.50 -6.05 -0.69
C GLY A 277 4.38 -5.98 -2.21
N VAL A 278 3.34 -6.59 -2.79
CA VAL A 278 3.17 -6.77 -4.24
C VAL A 278 3.30 -5.48 -5.05
N ARG A 279 2.95 -4.33 -4.46
CA ARG A 279 3.08 -3.01 -5.10
C ARG A 279 4.48 -2.71 -5.62
N PHE A 280 5.53 -3.16 -4.93
CA PHE A 280 6.90 -2.86 -5.33
C PHE A 280 7.26 -3.66 -6.59
N ALA A 281 6.83 -4.91 -6.66
CA ALA A 281 7.01 -5.78 -7.81
C ALA A 281 6.19 -5.29 -9.02
N VAL A 282 4.93 -4.89 -8.81
CA VAL A 282 4.09 -4.31 -9.87
C VAL A 282 4.76 -3.08 -10.48
N ASN A 283 5.22 -2.14 -9.65
CA ASN A 283 5.91 -0.96 -10.13
C ASN A 283 7.20 -1.33 -10.86
N LEU A 284 7.97 -2.30 -10.36
CA LEU A 284 9.19 -2.76 -11.01
C LEU A 284 8.92 -3.32 -12.41
N VAL A 285 7.92 -4.20 -12.56
CA VAL A 285 7.54 -4.80 -13.85
C VAL A 285 7.07 -3.73 -14.84
N GLN A 286 6.25 -2.78 -14.39
CA GLN A 286 5.82 -1.65 -15.20
C GLN A 286 7.01 -0.78 -15.65
N LEU A 287 7.95 -0.50 -14.75
CA LEU A 287 9.15 0.28 -15.06
C LEU A 287 10.06 -0.43 -16.06
N TYR A 288 10.25 -1.75 -15.95
CA TYR A 288 10.99 -2.52 -16.95
C TYR A 288 10.31 -2.47 -18.33
N ALA A 289 8.99 -2.67 -18.37
CA ALA A 289 8.22 -2.59 -19.61
C ALA A 289 8.31 -1.19 -20.24
N LEU A 290 8.25 -0.12 -19.44
CA LEU A 290 8.41 1.25 -19.91
C LEU A 290 9.82 1.55 -20.38
N ASN A 291 10.85 1.20 -19.60
CA ASN A 291 12.24 1.52 -19.91
C ASN A 291 12.78 0.72 -21.11
N SER A 292 12.29 -0.51 -21.34
CA SER A 292 12.64 -1.28 -22.53
C SER A 292 12.14 -0.61 -23.84
N LYS A 293 10.99 0.07 -23.79
CA LYS A 293 10.41 0.79 -24.94
C LYS A 293 10.90 2.24 -25.04
N HIS A 294 11.11 2.88 -23.90
CA HIS A 294 11.51 4.28 -23.79
C HIS A 294 12.65 4.41 -22.77
N PRO A 295 13.91 4.09 -23.15
CA PRO A 295 15.02 4.18 -22.22
C PRO A 295 15.20 5.60 -21.68
N ARG A 296 15.17 5.75 -20.36
CA ARG A 296 15.34 7.03 -19.64
C ARG A 296 16.19 6.85 -18.40
N GLU A 297 16.96 7.87 -18.05
CA GLU A 297 17.74 7.85 -16.82
C GLU A 297 16.82 7.79 -15.58
N SER A 298 15.74 8.57 -15.57
CA SER A 298 14.77 8.58 -14.47
C SER A 298 14.09 7.23 -14.28
N LEU A 299 13.85 6.49 -15.36
CA LEU A 299 13.26 5.14 -15.28
C LEU A 299 14.29 4.15 -14.73
N ARG A 300 15.55 4.19 -15.19
CA ARG A 300 16.63 3.34 -14.64
C ARG A 300 16.83 3.57 -13.14
N LEU A 301 16.87 4.82 -12.69
CA LEU A 301 17.01 5.15 -11.26
C LEU A 301 15.85 4.58 -10.43
N GLN A 302 14.63 4.63 -10.96
CA GLN A 302 13.47 4.04 -10.28
C GLN A 302 13.50 2.52 -10.32
N ILE A 303 13.95 1.88 -11.41
CA ILE A 303 14.15 0.43 -11.47
C ILE A 303 15.08 -0.01 -10.34
N GLU A 304 16.24 0.64 -10.19
CA GLU A 304 17.22 0.33 -9.13
C GLU A 304 16.61 0.48 -7.73
N LEU A 305 15.83 1.55 -7.51
CA LEU A 305 15.08 1.73 -6.27
C LEU A 305 14.10 0.58 -6.04
N TYR A 306 13.24 0.26 -7.01
CA TYR A 306 12.19 -0.74 -6.83
C TYR A 306 12.74 -2.17 -6.73
N GLN A 307 13.85 -2.51 -7.40
CA GLN A 307 14.59 -3.75 -7.15
C GLN A 307 14.99 -3.85 -5.68
N THR A 308 15.58 -2.77 -5.14
CA THR A 308 15.99 -2.69 -3.74
C THR A 308 14.80 -2.81 -2.80
N LEU A 309 13.67 -2.16 -3.10
CA LEU A 309 12.47 -2.23 -2.27
C LEU A 309 11.85 -3.62 -2.26
N VAL A 310 11.79 -4.32 -3.41
CA VAL A 310 11.31 -5.70 -3.49
C VAL A 310 12.21 -6.64 -2.65
N GLN A 311 13.53 -6.50 -2.76
CA GLN A 311 14.47 -7.30 -1.97
C GLN A 311 14.34 -7.04 -0.48
N ASN A 312 14.28 -5.77 -0.06
CA ASN A 312 14.12 -5.40 1.34
C ASN A 312 12.81 -5.93 1.93
N ASP A 313 11.73 -5.82 1.18
CA ASP A 313 10.41 -6.30 1.57
C ASP A 313 10.41 -7.83 1.75
N GLN A 314 10.97 -8.60 0.80
CA GLN A 314 11.16 -10.04 0.96
C GLN A 314 12.02 -10.38 2.16
N ARG A 315 13.20 -9.75 2.29
CA ARG A 315 14.13 -10.02 3.39
C ARG A 315 13.47 -9.79 4.74
N ARG A 316 12.69 -8.72 4.86
CA ARG A 316 11.93 -8.41 6.08
C ARG A 316 10.91 -9.51 6.41
N ARG A 317 10.19 -10.02 5.41
CA ARG A 317 9.24 -11.11 5.61
C ARG A 317 9.90 -12.41 6.00
N GLU A 318 11.00 -12.79 5.34
CA GLU A 318 11.68 -14.05 5.65
C GLU A 318 12.31 -14.06 7.04
N VAL A 319 12.77 -12.90 7.53
CA VAL A 319 13.23 -12.76 8.92
C VAL A 319 12.07 -12.96 9.90
N ALA A 320 10.93 -12.30 9.67
CA ALA A 320 9.74 -12.47 10.51
C ALA A 320 9.19 -13.91 10.46
N TYR A 321 9.16 -14.52 9.27
CA TYR A 321 8.74 -15.90 9.06
C TYR A 321 9.63 -16.87 9.83
N THR A 322 10.95 -16.78 9.66
CA THR A 322 11.91 -17.69 10.30
C THR A 322 11.83 -17.58 11.81
N TRP A 323 11.80 -16.35 12.33
CA TRP A 323 11.65 -16.12 13.77
C TRP A 323 10.34 -16.72 14.32
N LEU A 324 9.20 -16.53 13.66
CA LEU A 324 7.95 -17.16 14.10
C LEU A 324 7.98 -18.67 13.97
N ALA A 325 8.62 -19.22 12.94
CA ALA A 325 8.73 -20.67 12.76
C ALA A 325 9.46 -21.33 13.92
N GLU A 326 10.49 -20.67 14.46
CA GLU A 326 11.32 -21.16 15.55
C GLU A 326 10.66 -20.96 16.92
N HIS A 327 10.05 -19.79 17.16
CA HIS A 327 9.58 -19.40 18.49
C HIS A 327 8.06 -19.58 18.70
N TYR A 328 7.27 -19.43 17.63
CA TYR A 328 5.79 -19.43 17.68
C TYR A 328 5.15 -20.09 16.44
N PRO A 329 5.44 -21.39 16.18
CA PRO A 329 5.04 -22.06 14.93
C PRO A 329 3.53 -22.09 14.70
N ASP A 330 2.72 -22.10 15.77
CA ASP A 330 1.26 -22.08 15.65
C ASP A 330 0.72 -20.72 15.21
N ASP A 331 1.35 -19.61 15.62
CA ASP A 331 1.00 -18.29 15.09
C ASP A 331 1.39 -18.17 13.63
N LEU A 332 2.54 -18.73 13.25
CA LEU A 332 2.95 -18.72 11.86
C LEU A 332 1.91 -19.44 10.99
N LYS A 333 1.47 -20.64 11.39
CA LYS A 333 0.40 -21.38 10.68
C LYS A 333 -0.90 -20.58 10.62
N ARG A 334 -1.26 -19.90 11.70
CA ARG A 334 -2.52 -19.15 11.81
C ARG A 334 -2.52 -17.86 10.99
N TYR A 335 -1.40 -17.14 10.95
CA TYR A 335 -1.35 -15.77 10.45
C TYR A 335 -0.53 -15.58 9.17
N MET A 336 0.27 -16.56 8.72
CA MET A 336 0.97 -16.45 7.45
C MET A 336 -0.01 -16.33 6.29
N GLU A 337 0.08 -15.25 5.52
CA GLU A 337 -0.70 -15.10 4.29
C GLU A 337 -0.25 -16.17 3.28
N GLN A 338 -1.17 -17.04 2.85
CA GLN A 338 -0.95 -18.02 1.80
C GLN A 338 -1.94 -17.76 0.67
N VAL A 339 -1.44 -17.27 -0.47
CA VAL A 339 -2.28 -17.02 -1.65
C VAL A 339 -2.37 -18.32 -2.45
N GLU A 340 -3.54 -18.94 -2.50
CA GLU A 340 -3.73 -20.21 -3.19
C GLU A 340 -3.51 -20.07 -4.72
N PRO A 341 -2.60 -20.85 -5.33
CA PRO A 341 -2.41 -20.87 -6.78
C PRO A 341 -3.73 -21.09 -7.54
N HIS A 342 -3.88 -20.41 -8.67
CA HIS A 342 -5.07 -20.46 -9.55
C HIS A 342 -6.37 -19.92 -8.96
N SER A 343 -6.38 -19.39 -7.72
CA SER A 343 -7.50 -18.61 -7.21
C SER A 343 -7.67 -17.30 -7.98
N ALA A 344 -8.87 -16.70 -7.92
CA ALA A 344 -9.12 -15.39 -8.51
C ALA A 344 -8.14 -14.32 -7.99
N TYR A 345 -7.86 -14.34 -6.69
CA TYR A 345 -6.93 -13.42 -6.06
C TYR A 345 -5.48 -13.64 -6.53
N TRP A 346 -5.05 -14.90 -6.66
CA TRP A 346 -3.74 -15.23 -7.24
C TRP A 346 -3.60 -14.69 -8.65
N TYR A 347 -4.59 -14.92 -9.51
CA TYR A 347 -4.59 -14.39 -10.87
C TYR A 347 -4.55 -12.86 -10.88
N SER A 348 -5.28 -12.20 -9.99
CA SER A 348 -5.26 -10.74 -9.87
C SER A 348 -3.86 -10.17 -9.55
N ILE A 349 -3.00 -10.96 -8.90
CA ILE A 349 -1.60 -10.62 -8.66
C ILE A 349 -0.75 -10.99 -9.86
N VAL A 350 -0.79 -12.25 -10.30
CA VAL A 350 0.15 -12.80 -11.30
C VAL A 350 -0.06 -12.18 -12.68
N ASP A 351 -1.28 -11.82 -13.06
CA ASP A 351 -1.56 -11.07 -14.30
C ASP A 351 -0.78 -9.74 -14.38
N ARG A 352 -0.41 -9.16 -13.23
CA ARG A 352 0.29 -7.87 -13.15
C ARG A 352 1.81 -7.98 -13.06
N VAL A 353 2.31 -9.10 -12.53
CA VAL A 353 3.75 -9.27 -12.25
C VAL A 353 4.43 -10.32 -13.14
N GLU A 354 3.68 -11.33 -13.59
CA GLU A 354 4.19 -12.39 -14.46
C GLU A 354 3.07 -12.92 -15.39
N PRO A 355 2.62 -12.10 -16.37
CA PRO A 355 1.45 -12.41 -17.20
C PRO A 355 1.63 -13.66 -18.06
N HIS A 356 2.87 -14.05 -18.39
CA HIS A 356 3.12 -15.27 -19.15
C HIS A 356 2.79 -16.51 -18.31
N LEU A 357 3.18 -16.52 -17.03
CA LEU A 357 2.82 -17.59 -16.10
C LEU A 357 1.29 -17.68 -15.95
N ALA A 358 0.61 -16.54 -15.78
CA ALA A 358 -0.85 -16.54 -15.65
C ALA A 358 -1.54 -17.12 -16.90
N ALA A 359 -1.08 -16.77 -18.11
CA ALA A 359 -1.62 -17.31 -19.34
C ALA A 359 -1.41 -18.83 -19.46
N LEU A 360 -0.19 -19.31 -19.14
CA LEU A 360 0.12 -20.74 -19.13
C LEU A 360 -0.73 -21.50 -18.11
N SER A 361 -0.87 -20.97 -16.89
CA SER A 361 -1.63 -21.65 -15.85
C SER A 361 -3.13 -21.68 -16.15
N ARG A 362 -3.71 -20.63 -16.76
CA ARG A 362 -5.11 -20.66 -17.23
C ARG A 362 -5.32 -21.75 -18.27
N HIS A 363 -4.40 -21.85 -19.24
CA HIS A 363 -4.48 -22.89 -20.26
C HIS A 363 -4.44 -24.30 -19.65
N ALA A 364 -3.55 -24.54 -18.68
CA ALA A 364 -3.47 -25.82 -17.98
C ALA A 364 -4.76 -26.13 -17.19
N VAL A 365 -5.29 -25.16 -16.44
CA VAL A 365 -6.54 -25.33 -15.68
C VAL A 365 -7.74 -25.60 -16.58
N GLU A 366 -7.82 -24.92 -17.73
CA GLU A 366 -8.88 -25.14 -18.72
C GLU A 366 -8.77 -26.51 -19.39
N ALA A 367 -7.56 -26.95 -19.75
CA ALA A 367 -7.34 -28.24 -20.42
C ALA A 367 -7.69 -29.44 -19.52
N GLU A 368 -7.33 -29.37 -18.24
CA GLU A 368 -7.54 -30.47 -17.28
C GLU A 368 -8.88 -30.36 -16.53
N GLY A 369 -9.60 -29.24 -16.68
CA GLY A 369 -10.91 -29.02 -16.06
C GLY A 369 -10.86 -28.82 -14.53
N GLY A 370 -9.70 -28.48 -13.97
CA GLY A 370 -9.50 -28.36 -12.52
C GLY A 370 -8.33 -27.47 -12.13
N THR A 371 -8.35 -26.95 -10.91
CA THR A 371 -7.29 -26.07 -10.38
C THR A 371 -6.12 -26.82 -9.76
N ASN A 372 -6.23 -28.14 -9.55
CA ASN A 372 -5.25 -29.00 -8.86
C ASN A 372 -4.07 -29.47 -9.74
N VAL A 373 -3.72 -28.66 -10.73
CA VAL A 373 -2.73 -28.97 -11.75
C VAL A 373 -1.48 -28.13 -11.60
N CYS A 374 -0.39 -28.53 -12.26
CA CYS A 374 0.86 -27.77 -12.17
C CYS A 374 0.73 -26.43 -12.91
N SER A 375 1.03 -25.31 -12.24
CA SER A 375 1.03 -23.95 -12.82
C SER A 375 1.98 -23.77 -13.99
N SER A 376 2.87 -24.74 -14.28
CA SER A 376 3.85 -24.68 -15.36
C SER A 376 3.59 -25.66 -16.51
N CYS A 377 3.08 -26.87 -16.23
CA CYS A 377 2.91 -27.91 -17.25
C CYS A 377 1.53 -28.60 -17.27
N GLY A 378 0.68 -28.37 -16.27
CA GLY A 378 -0.61 -29.07 -16.14
C GLY A 378 -0.56 -30.45 -15.45
N ASP A 379 0.61 -31.04 -15.24
CA ASP A 379 0.70 -32.39 -14.65
C ASP A 379 0.26 -32.48 -13.17
N GLU A 380 -0.07 -33.72 -12.77
CA GLU A 380 -0.38 -34.16 -11.41
C GLU A 380 0.55 -35.34 -10.97
N PRO A 381 0.73 -35.60 -9.67
CA PRO A 381 0.22 -34.85 -8.51
C PRO A 381 0.98 -33.55 -8.27
N THR A 382 0.34 -32.62 -7.56
CA THR A 382 0.91 -31.30 -7.28
C THR A 382 0.88 -30.93 -5.81
N LEU A 383 1.74 -29.98 -5.45
CA LEU A 383 1.77 -29.34 -4.14
C LEU A 383 1.99 -27.83 -4.30
N ASP A 384 1.58 -27.08 -3.28
CA ASP A 384 1.69 -25.61 -3.26
C ASP A 384 2.98 -25.16 -2.58
N TYR A 385 3.65 -24.19 -3.21
CA TYR A 385 4.94 -23.67 -2.80
C TYR A 385 4.95 -22.14 -2.77
N ARG A 386 5.61 -21.60 -1.75
CA ARG A 386 6.06 -20.21 -1.72
C ARG A 386 7.48 -20.09 -2.26
N LEU A 387 7.82 -18.92 -2.82
CA LEU A 387 9.17 -18.59 -3.27
C LEU A 387 9.90 -17.77 -2.20
N VAL A 388 10.95 -18.34 -1.60
CA VAL A 388 11.77 -17.67 -0.57
C VAL A 388 12.67 -16.60 -1.20
N ASN A 389 13.11 -16.82 -2.44
CA ASN A 389 13.92 -15.90 -3.23
C ASN A 389 13.15 -15.35 -4.45
N GLY A 390 11.87 -15.04 -4.25
CA GLY A 390 11.00 -14.47 -5.27
C GLY A 390 11.50 -13.11 -5.78
N ALA A 391 12.10 -12.27 -4.94
CA ALA A 391 12.66 -10.98 -5.30
C ALA A 391 13.74 -11.07 -6.39
N GLU A 392 14.48 -12.18 -6.43
CA GLU A 392 15.54 -12.45 -7.38
C GLU A 392 15.04 -13.20 -8.61
N THR A 393 14.09 -14.13 -8.42
CA THR A 393 13.70 -15.09 -9.46
C THR A 393 12.37 -14.76 -10.13
N MET A 394 11.36 -14.34 -9.36
CA MET A 394 10.00 -14.03 -9.85
C MET A 394 9.34 -12.95 -8.97
N PRO A 395 9.76 -11.67 -9.10
CA PRO A 395 9.31 -10.60 -8.21
C PRO A 395 7.79 -10.50 -8.12
N GLY A 396 7.25 -10.61 -6.90
CA GLY A 396 5.82 -10.44 -6.62
C GLY A 396 4.93 -11.65 -6.89
N VAL A 397 5.44 -12.74 -7.47
CA VAL A 397 4.67 -13.99 -7.61
C VAL A 397 4.53 -14.63 -6.22
N PRO A 398 3.30 -14.78 -5.70
CA PRO A 398 3.13 -15.14 -4.29
C PRO A 398 3.34 -16.64 -4.04
N SER A 399 3.00 -17.48 -5.02
CA SER A 399 3.01 -18.93 -4.89
C SER A 399 2.92 -19.62 -6.24
N LEU A 400 3.24 -20.91 -6.25
CA LEU A 400 3.13 -21.80 -7.41
C LEU A 400 2.59 -23.16 -6.97
N ARG A 401 1.72 -23.76 -7.77
CA ARG A 401 1.34 -25.18 -7.66
C ARG A 401 2.21 -25.98 -8.62
N LEU A 402 2.98 -26.95 -8.14
CA LEU A 402 4.00 -27.61 -8.96
C LEU A 402 3.97 -29.13 -8.79
N CYS A 403 4.13 -29.85 -9.91
CA CYS A 403 4.46 -31.27 -9.92
C CYS A 403 5.95 -31.52 -9.61
N ASP A 404 6.31 -32.76 -9.29
CA ASP A 404 7.68 -33.15 -8.91
C ASP A 404 8.73 -32.76 -9.96
N ASP A 405 8.41 -32.89 -11.24
CA ASP A 405 9.32 -32.56 -12.34
C ASP A 405 9.56 -31.06 -12.42
N CYS A 406 8.50 -30.25 -12.34
CA CYS A 406 8.61 -28.80 -12.35
C CYS A 406 9.31 -28.25 -11.09
N ILE A 407 9.17 -28.91 -9.94
CA ILE A 407 9.94 -28.56 -8.73
C ILE A 407 11.43 -28.76 -8.98
N ARG A 408 11.85 -29.91 -9.54
CA ARG A 408 13.26 -30.19 -9.85
C ARG A 408 13.82 -29.17 -10.84
N ASN A 409 13.07 -28.88 -11.91
CA ASN A 409 13.46 -27.91 -12.93
C ASN A 409 13.64 -26.51 -12.32
N ARG A 410 12.66 -26.03 -11.54
CA ARG A 410 12.71 -24.70 -10.93
C ARG A 410 13.85 -24.56 -9.91
N ARG A 411 14.13 -25.60 -9.12
CA ARG A 411 15.31 -25.62 -8.24
C ARG A 411 16.61 -25.55 -9.03
N GLY A 412 16.68 -26.22 -10.19
CA GLY A 412 17.81 -26.11 -11.13
C GLY A 412 17.99 -24.70 -11.71
N MET A 413 16.92 -23.92 -11.83
CA MET A 413 16.96 -22.50 -12.23
C MET A 413 17.29 -21.55 -11.07
N GLY A 414 17.53 -22.08 -9.86
CA GLY A 414 17.88 -21.28 -8.69
C GLY A 414 16.69 -20.87 -7.81
N ASN A 415 15.45 -21.32 -8.07
CA ASN A 415 14.34 -21.03 -7.17
C ASN A 415 14.47 -21.80 -5.85
N VAL A 416 14.27 -21.09 -4.73
CA VAL A 416 14.16 -21.65 -3.39
C VAL A 416 12.67 -21.77 -3.04
N LEU A 417 12.16 -23.01 -3.10
CA LEU A 417 10.76 -23.33 -2.94
C LEU A 417 10.50 -24.02 -1.60
N VAL A 418 9.60 -23.44 -0.81
CA VAL A 418 9.15 -24.00 0.48
C VAL A 418 7.66 -24.34 0.38
N ARG A 419 7.27 -25.50 0.89
CA ARG A 419 5.87 -25.94 0.86
C ARG A 419 4.99 -25.02 1.69
N PHE A 420 3.73 -24.90 1.28
CA PHE A 420 2.70 -24.28 2.08
C PHE A 420 2.58 -24.94 3.45
N LEU A 421 2.25 -24.14 4.45
CA LEU A 421 1.96 -24.64 5.80
C LEU A 421 0.61 -25.35 5.73
N ALA A 422 0.56 -26.60 6.19
CA ALA A 422 -0.70 -27.35 6.24
C ALA A 422 -1.74 -26.58 7.05
N ALA A 423 -2.96 -26.49 6.53
CA ALA A 423 -4.09 -25.96 7.29
C ALA A 423 -4.31 -26.86 8.51
N SER A 424 -4.35 -26.26 9.70
CA SER A 424 -4.62 -26.93 10.97
C SER A 424 -6.09 -27.29 11.13
#